data_AF-A0A9E9C6B2-F1
#
_entry.id   AF-A0A9E9C6B2-F1
#
_cell.length_a   1.000
_cell.length_b   1.000
_cell.length_c   1.000
_cell.angle_alpha   90.00
_cell.angle_beta   90.00
_cell.angle_gamma   90.00
#
_symmetry.space_group_name_H-M   'P 1'
#
loop_
_entity.id
_entity.type
_entity.pdbx_description
1 polymer ?
#
loop_
_entity_poly.entity_id
_entity_poly.type
_entity_poly.pdbx_seq_one_letter_code
_entity_poly.pdbx_strand_id
1 'polypeptide(L)'
;MNLPSFLWLWRIAAWSMGLSLTAYVLLTITGSWMLVARHHSRPRPKWLRPVHYAIGGTMVGLVLLLLGIGLIGTIGYYGNLGHSAHLPAGLVVVGLTLLSAWSATQISPKRPWARSLHIGTNVALFLGFVLVSWTGWTVVQKYLP
;
A
#
# COMPACT_ATOMS: atom_id res chain seq x y z
N MET A 1 -29.88 -4.93 0.48
CA MET A 1 -28.80 -5.39 -0.43
C MET A 1 -28.25 -6.68 0.13
N ASN A 2 -28.18 -7.76 -0.67
CA ASN A 2 -27.50 -8.99 -0.27
C ASN A 2 -25.99 -8.76 -0.37
N LEU A 3 -25.40 -8.14 0.65
CA LEU A 3 -23.96 -7.98 0.75
C LEU A 3 -23.31 -9.38 0.86
N PRO A 4 -22.11 -9.59 0.29
CA PRO A 4 -21.34 -10.79 0.58
C PRO A 4 -21.26 -10.96 2.09
N SER A 5 -21.36 -12.20 2.57
CA SER A 5 -21.24 -12.44 4.01
C SER A 5 -19.95 -11.80 4.53
N PHE A 6 -19.98 -11.30 5.76
CA PHE A 6 -18.84 -10.63 6.38
C PHE A 6 -17.53 -11.42 6.24
N LEU A 7 -17.60 -12.75 6.34
CA LEU A 7 -16.49 -13.69 6.13
C LEU A 7 -15.90 -13.64 4.72
N TRP A 8 -16.72 -13.40 3.69
CA TRP A 8 -16.28 -13.31 2.31
C TRP A 8 -15.51 -11.99 2.07
N LEU A 9 -16.04 -10.87 2.55
CA LEU A 9 -15.34 -9.57 2.51
C LEU A 9 -14.00 -9.64 3.26
N TRP A 10 -14.00 -10.30 4.43
CA TRP A 10 -12.80 -10.52 5.22
C TRP A 10 -11.73 -11.32 4.48
N ARG A 11 -12.11 -12.42 3.81
CA ARG A 11 -11.17 -13.22 3.00
C ARG A 11 -10.53 -12.39 1.91
N ILE A 12 -11.31 -11.61 1.15
CA ILE A 12 -10.73 -10.73 0.12
C ILE A 12 -9.75 -9.75 0.78
N ALA A 13 -10.15 -9.09 1.88
CA ALA A 13 -9.30 -8.12 2.57
C ALA A 13 -7.96 -8.74 3.03
N ALA A 14 -7.99 -9.94 3.62
CA ALA A 14 -6.77 -10.63 4.05
C ALA A 14 -5.84 -10.94 2.87
N TRP A 15 -6.37 -11.48 1.76
CA TRP A 15 -5.59 -11.74 0.55
C TRP A 15 -5.05 -10.47 -0.10
N SER A 16 -5.89 -9.43 -0.22
CA SER A 16 -5.47 -8.12 -0.75
C SER A 16 -4.37 -7.50 0.10
N MET A 17 -4.44 -7.60 1.43
CA MET A 17 -3.40 -7.12 2.32
C MET A 17 -2.08 -7.87 2.13
N GLY A 18 -2.13 -9.21 2.05
CA GLY A 18 -0.93 -10.02 1.76
C GLY A 18 -0.31 -9.68 0.41
N LEU A 19 -1.13 -9.45 -0.62
CA LEU A 19 -0.65 -9.02 -1.94
C LEU A 19 -0.07 -7.61 -1.90
N SER A 20 -0.64 -6.67 -1.13
CA SER A 20 -0.08 -5.33 -0.95
C SER A 20 1.31 -5.37 -0.29
N LEU A 21 1.49 -6.18 0.76
CA LEU A 21 2.78 -6.36 1.41
C LEU A 21 3.80 -7.01 0.46
N THR A 22 3.38 -8.00 -0.30
CA THR A 22 4.23 -8.65 -1.33
C THR A 22 4.65 -7.64 -2.40
N ALA A 23 3.71 -6.84 -2.92
CA ALA A 23 4.01 -5.79 -3.88
C ALA A 23 4.99 -4.76 -3.31
N TYR A 24 4.81 -4.36 -2.05
CA TYR A 24 5.72 -3.44 -1.36
C TYR A 24 7.16 -3.99 -1.24
N VAL A 25 7.32 -5.28 -0.92
CA VAL A 25 8.63 -5.94 -0.90
C VAL A 25 9.25 -5.96 -2.31
N LEU A 26 8.49 -6.33 -3.34
CA LEU A 26 8.98 -6.34 -4.72
C LEU A 26 9.36 -4.94 -5.21
N LEU A 27 8.61 -3.90 -4.81
CA LEU A 27 8.95 -2.50 -5.07
C LEU A 27 10.24 -2.09 -4.37
N THR A 28 10.45 -2.53 -3.14
CA THR A 28 11.70 -2.30 -2.39
C THR A 28 12.88 -2.94 -3.10
N ILE A 29 12.75 -4.19 -3.55
CA ILE A 29 13.80 -4.91 -4.30
C ILE A 29 14.12 -4.20 -5.61
N THR A 30 13.11 -3.92 -6.44
CA THR A 30 13.30 -3.28 -7.75
C THR A 30 13.79 -1.84 -7.63
N GLY A 31 13.30 -1.09 -6.63
CA GLY A 31 13.74 0.26 -6.31
C GLY A 31 15.20 0.30 -5.84
N SER A 32 15.58 -0.62 -4.95
CA SER A 32 16.96 -0.78 -4.46
C SER A 32 17.91 -1.15 -5.60
N TRP A 33 17.49 -2.07 -6.49
CA TRP A 33 18.29 -2.41 -7.67
C TRP A 33 18.50 -1.19 -8.57
N MET A 34 17.46 -0.38 -8.82
CA MET A 34 17.61 0.88 -9.56
C MET A 34 18.50 1.89 -8.85
N LEU A 35 18.52 1.92 -7.52
CA LEU A 35 19.38 2.80 -6.74
C LEU A 35 20.84 2.38 -6.84
N VAL A 36 21.14 1.10 -6.59
CA VAL A 36 22.48 0.50 -6.68
C VAL A 36 23.05 0.65 -8.10
N ALA A 37 22.27 0.35 -9.14
CA ALA A 37 22.72 0.51 -10.52
C ALA A 37 23.17 1.94 -10.82
N ARG A 38 22.48 2.95 -10.26
CA ARG A 38 22.88 4.36 -10.42
C ARG A 38 24.14 4.70 -9.64
N HIS A 39 24.26 4.25 -8.39
CA HIS A 39 25.45 4.52 -7.56
C HIS A 39 26.73 3.96 -8.16
N HIS A 40 26.64 2.83 -8.86
CA HIS A 40 27.79 2.21 -9.53
C HIS A 40 27.90 2.57 -11.02
N SER A 41 27.14 3.54 -11.52
CA SER A 41 27.12 3.93 -12.94
C SER A 41 26.90 2.75 -13.91
N ARG A 42 26.19 1.72 -13.46
CA ARG A 42 25.88 0.52 -14.25
C ARG A 42 24.63 0.75 -15.09
N PRO A 43 24.58 0.20 -16.31
CA PRO A 43 23.36 0.21 -17.11
C PRO A 43 22.26 -0.56 -16.37
N ARG A 44 21.10 0.07 -16.21
CA ARG A 44 19.91 -0.61 -15.67
C ARG A 44 19.25 -1.46 -16.77
N PRO A 45 18.75 -2.66 -16.47
CA PRO A 45 17.92 -3.40 -17.41
C PRO A 45 16.71 -2.56 -17.86
N LYS A 46 16.38 -2.60 -19.16
CA LYS A 46 15.31 -1.78 -19.74
C LYS A 46 13.92 -2.13 -19.14
N TRP A 47 13.72 -3.39 -18.75
CA TRP A 47 12.47 -3.90 -18.17
C TRP A 47 12.27 -3.53 -16.69
N LEU A 48 13.32 -3.17 -15.96
CA LEU A 48 13.25 -3.01 -14.50
C LEU A 48 12.31 -1.86 -14.09
N ARG A 49 12.38 -0.73 -14.81
CA ARG A 49 11.50 0.42 -14.55
C ARG A 49 10.04 0.12 -14.89
N PRO A 50 9.66 -0.40 -16.07
CA PRO A 50 8.25 -0.70 -16.34
C PRO A 50 7.69 -1.74 -15.37
N VAL A 51 8.47 -2.75 -14.97
CA VAL A 51 8.04 -3.71 -13.93
C VAL A 51 7.81 -3.01 -12.59
N HIS A 52 8.72 -2.13 -12.15
CA HIS A 52 8.52 -1.35 -10.92
C HIS A 52 7.25 -0.48 -10.98
N TYR A 53 6.98 0.18 -12.11
CA TYR A 53 5.76 0.97 -12.29
C TYR A 53 4.49 0.10 -12.29
N ALA A 54 4.53 -1.07 -12.93
CA ALA A 54 3.40 -2.00 -12.95
C ALA A 54 3.05 -2.49 -11.55
N ILE A 55 4.05 -2.94 -10.78
CA ILE A 55 3.85 -3.37 -9.38
C ILE A 55 3.36 -2.19 -8.53
N GLY A 56 3.88 -0.99 -8.75
CA GLY A 56 3.44 0.23 -8.05
C GLY A 56 1.97 0.55 -8.32
N GLY A 57 1.55 0.49 -9.60
CA GLY A 57 0.15 0.66 -9.99
C GLY A 57 -0.76 -0.41 -9.39
N THR A 58 -0.32 -1.68 -9.39
CA THR A 58 -1.04 -2.78 -8.73
C THR A 58 -1.19 -2.53 -7.23
N MET A 59 -0.12 -2.09 -6.55
CA MET A 59 -0.17 -1.79 -5.12
C MET A 59 -1.14 -0.64 -4.80
N VAL A 60 -1.16 0.43 -5.60
CA VAL A 60 -2.16 1.51 -5.48
C VAL A 60 -3.57 0.95 -5.59
N GLY A 61 -3.83 0.13 -6.61
CA GLY A 61 -5.14 -0.51 -6.81
C GLY A 61 -5.56 -1.38 -5.62
N LEU A 62 -4.65 -2.21 -5.09
CA LEU A 62 -4.89 -3.06 -3.94
C LEU A 62 -5.21 -2.26 -2.66
N VAL A 63 -4.45 -1.18 -2.40
CA VAL A 63 -4.67 -0.33 -1.22
C VAL A 63 -6.00 0.41 -1.29
N LEU A 64 -6.42 0.86 -2.47
CA LEU A 64 -7.73 1.47 -2.68
C LEU A 64 -8.88 0.45 -2.56
N LEU A 65 -8.67 -0.78 -3.07
CA LEU A 65 -9.61 -1.88 -2.89
C LEU A 65 -9.80 -2.21 -1.40
N LEU A 66 -8.72 -2.30 -0.65
CA LEU A 66 -8.74 -2.51 0.80
C LEU A 66 -9.53 -1.42 1.53
N LEU A 67 -9.30 -0.14 1.19
CA LEU A 67 -10.08 0.97 1.73
C LEU A 67 -11.57 0.79 1.42
N GLY A 68 -11.92 0.48 0.17
CA GLY A 68 -13.31 0.24 -0.25
C GLY A 68 -13.97 -0.88 0.54
N ILE A 69 -13.31 -2.04 0.67
CA ILE A 69 -13.81 -3.17 1.46
C ILE A 69 -13.99 -2.78 2.93
N GLY A 70 -13.01 -2.06 3.51
CA GLY A 70 -13.06 -1.62 4.90
C GLY A 70 -14.22 -0.65 5.18
N LEU A 71 -14.45 0.31 4.30
CA LEU A 71 -15.56 1.27 4.41
C LEU A 71 -16.91 0.57 4.28
N ILE A 72 -17.10 -0.24 3.23
CA ILE A 72 -18.36 -0.98 3.00
C ILE A 72 -18.63 -1.94 4.17
N GLY A 73 -17.61 -2.67 4.63
CA GLY A 73 -17.75 -3.60 5.75
C GLY A 73 -18.09 -2.91 7.06
N THR A 74 -17.44 -1.78 7.37
CA THR A 74 -17.69 -1.06 8.62
C THR A 74 -19.07 -0.40 8.62
N ILE A 75 -19.45 0.29 7.54
CA ILE A 75 -20.78 0.92 7.42
C ILE A 75 -21.87 -0.15 7.38
N GLY A 76 -21.66 -1.24 6.65
CA GLY A 76 -22.64 -2.33 6.56
C GLY A 76 -22.92 -3.01 7.90
N TYR A 77 -21.91 -3.13 8.77
CA TYR A 77 -22.06 -3.77 10.08
C TYR A 77 -22.50 -2.81 11.19
N TYR A 78 -21.87 -1.63 11.29
CA TYR A 78 -22.09 -0.68 12.39
C TYR A 78 -23.01 0.52 12.03
N GLY A 79 -23.34 0.73 10.75
CA GLY A 79 -24.11 1.88 10.28
C GLY A 79 -23.34 3.21 10.22
N ASN A 80 -22.12 3.27 10.78
CA ASN A 80 -21.26 4.45 10.78
C ASN A 80 -19.77 4.06 10.82
N LEU A 81 -18.86 5.05 10.79
CA LEU A 81 -17.39 4.87 10.76
C LEU A 81 -16.76 5.27 12.10
N GLY A 82 -15.48 4.89 12.31
CA GLY A 82 -14.69 5.38 13.46
C GLY A 82 -14.62 4.43 14.66
N HIS A 83 -15.02 3.18 14.50
CA HIS A 83 -15.02 2.18 15.59
C HIS A 83 -13.65 1.53 15.89
N SER A 84 -12.58 1.94 15.19
CA SER A 84 -11.24 1.40 15.41
C SER A 84 -10.14 2.35 14.94
N ALA A 85 -8.96 2.20 15.53
CA ALA A 85 -7.73 2.86 15.07
C ALA A 85 -7.29 2.40 13.67
N HIS A 86 -7.87 1.30 13.15
CA HIS A 86 -7.53 0.77 11.84
C HIS A 86 -7.92 1.72 10.70
N LEU A 87 -9.05 2.42 10.79
CA LEU A 87 -9.47 3.36 9.75
C LEU A 87 -8.48 4.54 9.60
N PRO A 88 -8.11 5.28 10.67
CA PRO A 88 -7.06 6.29 10.57
C PRO A 88 -5.73 5.74 10.05
N ALA A 89 -5.29 4.57 10.54
CA ALA A 89 -4.05 3.94 10.06
C ALA A 89 -4.12 3.59 8.56
N GLY A 90 -5.27 3.08 8.10
CA GLY A 90 -5.53 2.78 6.68
C GLY A 90 -5.51 4.03 5.82
N LEU A 91 -6.12 5.13 6.25
CA LEU A 91 -6.10 6.41 5.53
C LEU A 91 -4.68 6.98 5.41
N VAL A 92 -3.85 6.85 6.46
CA VAL A 92 -2.43 7.22 6.40
C VAL A 92 -1.70 6.38 5.35
N VAL A 93 -1.89 5.06 5.34
CA VAL A 93 -1.27 4.16 4.35
C VAL A 93 -1.72 4.49 2.92
N VAL A 94 -3.00 4.77 2.71
CA VAL A 94 -3.52 5.23 1.41
C VAL A 94 -2.85 6.53 0.99
N GLY A 95 -2.82 7.54 1.87
CA GLY A 95 -2.20 8.84 1.60
C GLY A 95 -0.71 8.72 1.25
N LEU A 96 0.05 7.95 2.03
CA LEU A 96 1.47 7.68 1.76
C LEU A 96 1.67 6.91 0.46
N THR A 97 0.81 5.94 0.15
CA THR A 97 0.87 5.18 -1.12
C THR A 97 0.65 6.10 -2.32
N LEU A 98 -0.36 6.98 -2.27
CA LEU A 98 -0.65 7.95 -3.33
C LEU A 98 0.45 9.00 -3.46
N LEU A 99 0.99 9.50 -2.34
CA LEU A 99 2.11 10.45 -2.33
C LEU A 99 3.37 9.82 -2.94
N SER A 100 3.65 8.56 -2.61
CA SER A 100 4.76 7.79 -3.18
C SER A 100 4.58 7.59 -4.69
N ALA A 101 3.39 7.19 -5.14
CA ALA A 101 3.09 7.00 -6.56
C ALA A 101 3.20 8.32 -7.34
N TRP A 102 2.62 9.40 -6.83
CA TRP A 102 2.72 10.72 -7.44
C TRP A 102 4.16 11.17 -7.52
N SER A 103 4.91 11.17 -6.41
CA SER A 103 6.32 11.60 -6.40
C SER A 103 7.19 10.77 -7.34
N ALA A 104 6.91 9.48 -7.53
CA ALA A 104 7.60 8.64 -8.52
C ALA A 104 7.45 9.17 -9.96
N THR A 105 6.26 9.67 -10.33
CA THR A 105 6.01 10.26 -11.66
C THR A 105 6.76 11.57 -11.87
N GLN A 106 7.18 12.24 -10.80
CA GLN A 106 7.88 13.53 -10.84
C GLN A 106 9.41 13.39 -10.95
N ILE A 107 9.96 12.18 -10.79
CA ILE A 107 11.41 11.94 -10.80
C ILE A 107 12.02 12.30 -12.16
N SER A 108 12.82 13.37 -12.18
CA SER A 108 13.56 13.84 -13.34
C SER A 108 14.80 14.65 -12.91
N PRO A 109 15.78 14.86 -13.80
CA PRO A 109 16.94 15.71 -13.50
C PRO A 109 16.55 17.14 -13.08
N LYS A 110 15.41 17.66 -13.57
CA LYS A 110 14.88 18.98 -13.22
C LYS A 110 14.18 19.04 -11.86
N ARG A 111 13.86 17.88 -11.25
CA ARG A 111 13.14 17.76 -9.97
C ARG A 111 13.86 16.78 -9.05
N PRO A 112 15.05 17.13 -8.52
CA PRO A 112 15.84 16.22 -7.69
C PRO A 112 15.13 15.83 -6.37
N TRP A 113 14.27 16.71 -5.84
CA TRP A 113 13.49 16.47 -4.62
C TRP A 113 12.55 15.27 -4.73
N ALA A 114 12.02 14.98 -5.92
CA ALA A 114 10.99 13.96 -6.12
C ALA A 114 11.46 12.57 -5.72
N ARG A 115 12.74 12.27 -5.95
CA ARG A 115 13.33 10.99 -5.57
C ARG A 115 13.44 10.85 -4.06
N SER A 116 13.95 11.88 -3.38
CA SER A 116 14.09 11.86 -1.92
C SER A 116 12.72 11.77 -1.24
N LEU A 117 11.72 12.50 -1.76
CA LEU A 117 10.36 12.40 -1.27
C LEU A 117 9.78 11.00 -1.48
N HIS A 118 9.94 10.41 -2.68
CA HIS A 118 9.47 9.07 -2.97
C HIS A 118 10.10 8.04 -2.01
N ILE A 119 11.42 8.06 -1.85
CA ILE A 119 12.14 7.12 -0.96
C ILE A 119 11.72 7.33 0.50
N GLY A 120 11.73 8.58 0.99
CA GLY A 120 11.33 8.91 2.36
C GLY A 120 9.88 8.52 2.65
N THR A 121 8.98 8.74 1.69
CA THR A 121 7.56 8.31 1.78
C THR A 121 7.47 6.79 1.87
N ASN A 122 8.28 6.04 1.10
CA ASN A 122 8.29 4.58 1.21
C ASN A 122 8.83 4.10 2.55
N VAL A 123 9.80 4.77 3.17
CA VAL A 123 10.25 4.45 4.54
C VAL A 123 9.12 4.69 5.55
N ALA A 124 8.40 5.81 5.45
CA ALA A 124 7.23 6.06 6.28
C ALA A 124 6.11 5.03 6.02
N LEU A 125 5.93 4.60 4.77
CA LEU A 125 4.95 3.60 4.37
C LEU A 125 5.25 2.22 4.95
N PHE A 126 6.52 1.85 5.17
CA PHE A 126 6.88 0.64 5.92
C PHE A 126 6.27 0.65 7.32
N LEU A 127 6.48 1.75 8.06
CA LEU A 127 5.92 1.92 9.41
C LEU A 127 4.39 1.93 9.36
N GLY A 128 3.82 2.59 8.35
CA GLY A 128 2.37 2.56 8.08
C GLY A 128 1.84 1.14 7.87
N PHE A 129 2.54 0.31 7.08
CA PHE A 129 2.15 -1.09 6.86
C PHE A 129 2.23 -1.94 8.12
N VAL A 130 3.25 -1.74 8.96
CA VAL A 130 3.34 -2.41 10.27
C VAL A 130 2.16 -2.00 11.14
N LEU A 131 1.87 -0.70 11.26
CA LEU A 131 0.79 -0.18 12.10
C LEU A 131 -0.59 -0.61 11.60
N VAL A 132 -0.85 -0.54 10.30
CA VAL A 132 -2.16 -0.93 9.74
C VAL A 132 -2.37 -2.45 9.84
N SER A 133 -1.31 -3.25 9.71
CA SER A 133 -1.38 -4.71 9.93
C SER A 133 -1.70 -5.02 11.39
N TRP A 134 -1.03 -4.35 12.32
CA TRP A 134 -1.28 -4.52 13.75
C TRP A 134 -2.70 -4.14 14.14
N THR A 135 -3.16 -2.94 13.74
CA THR A 135 -4.53 -2.49 14.00
C THR A 135 -5.57 -3.32 13.25
N GLY A 136 -5.24 -3.86 12.08
CA GLY A 136 -6.09 -4.78 11.34
C GLY A 136 -6.25 -6.11 12.07
N TRP A 137 -5.15 -6.66 12.58
CA TRP A 137 -5.16 -7.87 13.39
C TRP A 137 -6.08 -7.72 14.61
N THR A 138 -6.01 -6.61 15.35
CA THR A 138 -6.89 -6.39 16.51
C THR A 138 -8.36 -6.27 16.14
N VAL A 139 -8.68 -5.76 14.94
CA VAL A 139 -10.06 -5.79 14.40
C VAL A 139 -10.48 -7.22 14.10
N VAL A 140 -9.62 -8.02 13.46
CA VAL A 140 -9.92 -9.42 13.10
C VAL A 140 -10.20 -10.28 14.34
N GLN A 141 -9.45 -10.09 15.43
CA GLN A 141 -9.65 -10.84 16.68
C GLN A 141 -11.07 -10.71 17.24
N LYS A 142 -11.82 -9.65 16.91
CA LYS A 142 -13.22 -9.48 17.36
C LYS A 142 -14.20 -10.46 16.71
N TYR A 143 -13.78 -11.11 15.62
CA TYR A 143 -14.63 -11.98 14.80
C TYR A 143 -14.16 -13.43 14.77
N LEU A 144 -13.06 -13.75 15.45
CA LEU A 144 -12.60 -15.12 15.65
C LEU A 144 -13.22 -15.67 16.97
N PRO A 145 -13.63 -16.95 17.00
CA PRO A 145 -14.17 -17.59 18.19
C PRO A 145 -13.12 -17.80 19.29
#